data_AF-A0A951Q8I9-F1
#
_entry.id   AF-A0A951Q8I9-F1
#
_cell.length_a   1.000
_cell.length_b   1.000
_cell.length_c   1.000
_cell.angle_alpha   90.00
_cell.angle_beta   90.00
_cell.angle_gamma   90.00
#
_symmetry.space_group_name_H-M   'P 1'
#
loop_
_entity.id
_entity.type
_entity.pdbx_description
1 polymer ?
#
loop_
_entity_poly.entity_id
_entity_poly.type
_entity_poly.pdbx_seq_one_letter_code
_entity_poly.pdbx_strand_id
1 'polypeptide(L)'
;MNKLNSALLGALLLTAPLLILNPLRGTAHEVKVSGDIGGTLHIEPNDNPIAGTSSLAWFALNRRGGQPVRLSDCNCSLAVYAQPRRPGDSPIQQPSLTAKAVEGRSGVPSANLTFPRAGAYDLVLKGQPVTSGDFSAFELRFSVTVAQ
;
A
#
# COMPACT_ATOMS: atom_id res chain seq x y z
N MET A 1 -53.52 50.63 20.85
CA MET A 1 -54.20 49.55 20.09
C MET A 1 -53.56 49.46 18.71
N ASN A 2 -52.91 48.32 18.38
CA ASN A 2 -52.88 47.60 17.09
C ASN A 2 -52.73 48.41 15.77
N LYS A 3 -51.78 48.19 14.83
CA LYS A 3 -51.24 46.95 14.22
C LYS A 3 -49.96 47.23 13.36
N LEU A 4 -49.21 46.16 13.10
CA LEU A 4 -48.02 45.98 12.24
C LEU A 4 -48.12 46.51 10.78
N ASN A 5 -46.97 46.75 10.13
CA ASN A 5 -46.49 46.05 8.90
C ASN A 5 -45.10 46.60 8.45
N SER A 6 -44.02 45.83 8.57
CA SER A 6 -43.39 45.01 7.53
C SER A 6 -42.84 45.77 6.32
N ALA A 7 -41.51 45.92 6.28
CA ALA A 7 -40.73 45.92 5.05
C ALA A 7 -39.38 45.25 5.33
N LEU A 8 -39.34 43.92 5.26
CA LEU A 8 -38.10 43.17 5.09
C LEU A 8 -37.53 43.53 3.70
N LEU A 9 -36.41 44.25 3.64
CA LEU A 9 -35.51 44.16 2.50
C LEU A 9 -34.57 42.98 2.75
N GLY A 10 -34.87 41.86 2.09
CA GLY A 10 -34.10 40.63 2.16
C GLY A 10 -32.71 40.83 1.58
N ALA A 11 -31.69 40.67 2.43
CA ALA A 11 -30.35 40.35 1.97
C ALA A 11 -30.34 38.86 1.63
N LEU A 12 -30.45 38.54 0.34
CA LEU A 12 -30.26 37.18 -0.18
C LEU A 12 -28.78 36.81 -0.03
N LEU A 13 -28.42 36.28 1.14
CA LEU A 13 -27.14 35.64 1.38
C LEU A 13 -27.07 34.36 0.53
N LEU A 14 -26.48 34.48 -0.66
CA LEU A 14 -26.04 33.34 -1.46
C LEU A 14 -24.92 32.62 -0.70
N THR A 15 -25.29 31.76 0.24
CA THR A 15 -24.37 30.81 0.87
C THR A 15 -24.03 29.76 -0.18
N ALA A 16 -23.03 30.03 -1.01
CA ALA A 16 -22.42 29.00 -1.82
C ALA A 16 -21.88 27.91 -0.87
N PRO A 17 -22.35 26.65 -0.96
CA PRO A 17 -21.80 25.60 -0.14
C PRO A 17 -20.34 25.42 -0.57
N LEU A 18 -19.42 25.80 0.31
CA LEU A 18 -18.00 25.54 0.15
C LEU A 18 -17.84 24.02 0.16
N LEU A 19 -17.80 23.41 -1.03
CA LEU A 19 -17.48 22.00 -1.18
C LEU A 19 -16.05 21.82 -0.68
N ILE A 20 -15.92 21.41 0.58
CA ILE A 20 -14.65 20.99 1.17
C ILE A 20 -14.29 19.69 0.46
N LEU A 21 -13.57 19.81 -0.66
CA LEU A 21 -12.88 18.69 -1.30
C LEU A 21 -11.83 18.23 -0.30
N ASN A 22 -12.17 17.23 0.52
CA ASN A 22 -11.16 16.52 1.29
C ASN A 22 -10.26 15.84 0.26
N PRO A 23 -8.99 16.25 0.09
CA PRO A 23 -8.11 15.51 -0.79
C PRO A 23 -8.00 14.12 -0.20
N LEU A 24 -8.43 13.10 -0.97
CA LEU A 24 -8.08 11.73 -0.67
C LEU A 24 -6.55 11.71 -0.68
N ARG A 25 -5.95 11.71 0.52
CA ARG A 25 -4.51 11.50 0.67
C ARG A 25 -4.28 10.05 0.28
N GLY A 26 -4.12 9.79 -1.02
CA GLY A 26 -3.45 8.59 -1.46
C GLY A 26 -2.09 8.59 -0.76
N THR A 27 -1.80 7.54 0.00
CA THR A 27 -0.45 7.31 0.50
C THR A 27 0.44 7.11 -0.72
N ALA A 28 1.04 8.20 -1.17
CA ALA A 28 2.09 8.15 -2.18
C ALA A 28 3.11 7.09 -1.73
N HIS A 29 3.49 6.21 -2.66
CA HIS A 29 4.31 5.02 -2.45
C HIS A 29 5.44 5.26 -1.44
N GLU A 30 5.23 4.82 -0.20
CA GLU A 30 6.22 5.01 0.84
C GLU A 30 7.38 4.05 0.58
N VAL A 31 8.57 4.60 0.39
CA VAL A 31 9.79 3.80 0.28
C VAL A 31 10.14 3.29 1.67
N LYS A 32 10.15 1.96 1.83
CA LYS A 32 10.68 1.29 3.02
C LYS A 32 12.14 0.96 2.80
N VAL A 33 12.97 1.13 3.83
CA VAL A 33 14.41 0.89 3.76
C VAL A 33 14.85 -0.01 4.90
N SER A 34 15.70 -0.98 4.60
CA SER A 34 16.37 -1.85 5.56
C SER A 34 17.79 -2.12 5.07
N GLY A 35 18.79 -1.62 5.81
CA GLY A 35 20.19 -1.71 5.41
C GLY A 35 20.46 -0.96 4.10
N ASP A 36 20.96 -1.67 3.10
CA ASP A 36 21.23 -1.17 1.75
C ASP A 36 20.09 -1.46 0.76
N ILE A 37 18.96 -2.03 1.20
CA ILE A 37 17.80 -2.31 0.37
C ILE A 37 16.69 -1.29 0.64
N GLY A 38 16.21 -0.65 -0.42
CA GLY A 38 14.99 0.14 -0.45
C GLY A 38 13.92 -0.54 -1.30
N GLY A 39 12.65 -0.39 -0.94
CA GLY A 39 11.56 -0.92 -1.73
C GLY A 39 10.26 -0.15 -1.65
N THR A 40 9.49 -0.19 -2.73
CA THR A 40 8.09 0.21 -2.76
C THR A 40 7.21 -1.00 -2.99
N LEU A 41 5.97 -0.91 -2.50
CA LEU A 41 4.90 -1.86 -2.77
C LEU A 41 3.91 -1.19 -3.70
N HIS A 42 3.43 -1.96 -4.68
CA HIS A 42 2.24 -1.63 -5.44
C HIS A 42 1.27 -2.81 -5.44
N ILE A 43 -0.04 -2.52 -5.47
CA ILE A 43 -1.10 -3.52 -5.51
C ILE A 43 -2.10 -3.17 -6.62
N GLU A 44 -2.32 -4.08 -7.55
CA GLU A 44 -3.19 -3.84 -8.69
C GLU A 44 -4.69 -3.99 -8.34
N PRO A 45 -5.56 -3.15 -8.92
CA PRO A 45 -5.24 -1.91 -9.64
C PRO A 45 -5.08 -0.71 -8.67
N ASN A 46 -4.13 0.18 -8.97
CA ASN A 46 -4.00 1.52 -8.35
C ASN A 46 -3.87 1.57 -6.81
N ASP A 47 -3.28 0.55 -6.20
CA ASP A 47 -2.99 0.47 -4.76
C ASP A 47 -4.22 0.49 -3.85
N ASN A 48 -5.38 0.13 -4.40
CA ASN A 48 -6.64 0.06 -3.67
C ASN A 48 -7.24 -1.35 -3.76
N PRO A 49 -6.66 -2.34 -3.06
CA PRO A 49 -7.19 -3.69 -3.05
C PRO A 49 -8.60 -3.76 -2.45
N ILE A 50 -9.44 -4.60 -3.06
CA ILE A 50 -10.80 -4.87 -2.62
C ILE A 50 -10.86 -6.22 -1.90
N ALA A 51 -11.53 -6.25 -0.76
CA ALA A 51 -11.73 -7.45 0.01
C ALA A 51 -12.42 -8.56 -0.83
N GLY A 52 -11.99 -9.80 -0.65
CA GLY A 52 -12.48 -10.96 -1.39
C GLY A 52 -12.00 -11.04 -2.84
N THR A 53 -11.32 -10.03 -3.36
CA THR A 53 -10.79 -10.01 -4.73
C THR A 53 -9.29 -10.29 -4.73
N SER A 54 -8.84 -11.11 -5.69
CA SER A 54 -7.42 -11.36 -5.92
C SER A 54 -6.77 -10.15 -6.59
N SER A 55 -5.79 -9.55 -5.93
CA SER A 55 -5.00 -8.42 -6.42
C SER A 55 -3.54 -8.81 -6.57
N LEU A 56 -2.89 -8.35 -7.64
CA LEU A 56 -1.46 -8.55 -7.85
C LEU A 56 -0.68 -7.54 -7.00
N ALA A 57 0.03 -8.00 -5.98
CA ALA A 57 1.02 -7.20 -5.27
C ALA A 57 2.40 -7.41 -5.90
N TRP A 58 3.15 -6.33 -6.12
CA TRP A 58 4.52 -6.38 -6.62
C TRP A 58 5.42 -5.38 -5.90
N PHE A 59 6.69 -5.75 -5.76
CA PHE A 59 7.67 -5.03 -4.93
C PHE A 59 8.84 -4.54 -5.78
N ALA A 60 8.95 -3.24 -5.98
CA ALA A 60 10.12 -2.66 -6.64
C ALA A 60 11.25 -2.56 -5.62
N LEU A 61 12.24 -3.43 -5.72
CA LEU A 61 13.39 -3.45 -4.81
C LEU A 61 14.64 -2.89 -5.50
N ASN A 62 15.38 -2.04 -4.80
CA ASN A 62 16.65 -1.51 -5.25
C ASN A 62 17.69 -1.54 -4.13
N ARG A 63 18.93 -1.83 -4.49
CA ARG A 63 20.10 -1.56 -3.65
C ARG A 63 20.35 -0.06 -3.60
N ARG A 64 21.06 0.40 -2.57
CA ARG A 64 21.63 1.75 -2.54
C ARG A 64 22.40 2.02 -3.83
N GLY A 65 22.14 3.16 -4.46
CA GLY A 65 22.66 3.48 -5.80
C GLY A 65 21.73 3.09 -6.95
N GLY A 66 20.55 2.54 -6.67
CA GLY A 66 19.46 2.37 -7.65
C GLY A 66 19.54 1.07 -8.47
N GLN A 67 20.43 0.14 -8.12
CA GLN A 67 20.51 -1.14 -8.81
C GLN A 67 19.34 -2.04 -8.43
N PRO A 68 18.57 -2.59 -9.38
CA PRO A 68 17.39 -3.39 -9.07
C PRO A 68 17.76 -4.72 -8.43
N VAL A 69 16.96 -5.16 -7.46
CA VAL A 69 17.01 -6.52 -6.91
C VAL A 69 15.87 -7.33 -7.53
N ARG A 70 16.22 -8.28 -8.39
CA ARG A 70 15.26 -9.19 -9.02
C ARG A 70 14.97 -10.38 -8.10
N LEU A 71 13.82 -11.03 -8.31
CA LEU A 71 13.47 -12.25 -7.57
C LEU A 71 14.49 -13.37 -7.77
N SER A 72 15.13 -13.47 -8.94
CA SER A 72 16.20 -14.44 -9.20
C SER A 72 17.43 -14.28 -8.29
N ASP A 73 17.62 -13.07 -7.75
CA ASP A 73 18.80 -12.68 -6.99
C ASP A 73 18.51 -12.70 -5.48
N CYS A 74 17.26 -13.02 -5.09
CA CYS A 74 16.77 -12.96 -3.71
C CYS A 74 16.05 -14.23 -3.29
N ASN A 75 16.49 -14.81 -2.16
CA ASN A 75 15.70 -15.75 -1.38
C ASN A 75 14.63 -14.97 -0.59
N CYS A 76 13.63 -14.48 -1.33
CA CYS A 76 12.59 -13.60 -0.82
C CYS A 76 11.37 -14.39 -0.33
N SER A 77 10.74 -13.93 0.76
CA SER A 77 9.49 -14.48 1.29
C SER A 77 8.53 -13.37 1.68
N LEU A 78 7.24 -13.61 1.48
CA LEU A 78 6.17 -12.68 1.83
C LEU A 78 5.25 -13.30 2.88
N ALA A 79 4.94 -12.51 3.90
CA ALA A 79 3.95 -12.85 4.93
C ALA A 79 2.95 -11.71 5.09
N VAL A 80 1.67 -12.03 5.05
CA VAL A 80 0.56 -11.06 5.20
C VAL A 80 -0.09 -11.27 6.55
N TYR A 81 -0.30 -10.20 7.31
CA TYR A 81 -0.94 -10.22 8.61
C TYR A 81 -2.11 -9.24 8.64
N ALA A 82 -3.24 -9.64 9.23
CA ALA A 82 -4.30 -8.69 9.57
C ALA A 82 -3.87 -7.81 10.75
N GLN A 83 -4.32 -6.56 10.78
CA GLN A 83 -4.18 -5.69 11.94
C GLN A 83 -5.47 -5.65 12.78
N PRO A 84 -5.36 -5.42 14.10
CA PRO A 84 -4.13 -5.25 14.89
C PRO A 84 -3.38 -6.58 15.08
N ARG A 85 -2.04 -6.53 15.07
CA ARG A 85 -1.21 -7.70 15.39
C ARG A 85 -0.99 -7.84 16.89
N ARG A 86 -0.92 -9.08 17.35
CA ARG A 86 -0.42 -9.49 18.67
C ARG A 86 0.88 -10.28 18.53
N PRO A 87 1.75 -10.26 19.56
CA PRO A 87 2.90 -11.17 19.59
C PRO A 87 2.44 -12.62 19.45
N GLY A 88 3.05 -13.36 18.52
CA GLY A 88 2.71 -14.75 18.22
C GLY A 88 1.66 -14.95 17.13
N ASP A 89 1.07 -13.88 16.57
CA ASP A 89 0.13 -14.02 15.45
C ASP A 89 0.82 -14.64 14.24
N SER A 90 0.17 -15.67 13.68
CA SER A 90 0.55 -16.27 12.41
C SER A 90 0.10 -15.41 11.24
N PRO A 91 0.84 -15.43 10.11
CA PRO A 91 0.39 -14.79 8.89
C PRO A 91 -0.88 -15.46 8.37
N ILE A 92 -1.80 -14.65 7.84
CA ILE A 92 -3.03 -15.13 7.20
C ILE A 92 -2.78 -15.60 5.76
N GLN A 93 -1.69 -15.15 5.15
CA GLN A 93 -1.23 -15.60 3.82
C GLN A 93 0.29 -15.62 3.76
N GLN A 94 0.85 -16.64 3.10
CA GLN A 94 2.27 -16.77 2.79
C GLN A 94 2.45 -17.26 1.35
N PRO A 95 2.09 -16.43 0.35
CA PRO A 95 2.16 -16.86 -1.04
C PRO A 95 3.61 -17.01 -1.50
N SER A 96 3.85 -17.92 -2.43
CA SER A 96 5.10 -17.95 -3.19
C SER A 96 5.21 -16.70 -4.06
N LEU A 97 6.40 -16.11 -4.10
CA LEU A 97 6.69 -15.01 -5.01
C LEU A 97 6.98 -15.56 -6.41
N THR A 98 6.50 -14.83 -7.42
CA THR A 98 6.79 -15.06 -8.83
C THR A 98 7.39 -13.81 -9.45
N ALA A 99 8.23 -13.99 -10.46
CA ALA A 99 8.84 -12.89 -11.18
C ALA A 99 7.85 -12.35 -12.23
N LYS A 100 7.59 -11.05 -12.24
CA LYS A 100 6.76 -10.39 -13.26
C LYS A 100 7.52 -9.28 -13.97
N ALA A 101 7.07 -8.98 -15.19
CA ALA A 101 7.46 -7.78 -15.90
C ALA A 101 6.38 -6.71 -15.66
N VAL A 102 6.74 -5.63 -14.98
CA VAL A 102 5.84 -4.52 -14.62
C VAL A 102 6.59 -3.21 -14.80
N GLU A 103 5.91 -2.19 -15.32
CA GLU A 103 6.47 -0.84 -15.50
C GLU A 103 7.85 -0.81 -16.20
N GLY A 104 8.04 -1.63 -17.23
CA GLY A 104 9.32 -1.71 -17.96
C GLY A 104 10.46 -2.40 -17.20
N ARG A 105 10.22 -2.91 -15.99
CA ARG A 105 11.18 -3.70 -15.19
C ARG A 105 10.83 -5.18 -15.29
N SER A 106 11.83 -6.04 -15.46
CA SER A 106 11.68 -7.49 -15.44
C SER A 106 12.16 -8.10 -14.12
N GLY A 107 11.66 -9.28 -13.77
CA GLY A 107 12.13 -9.99 -12.58
C GLY A 107 11.59 -9.46 -11.26
N VAL A 108 10.53 -8.63 -11.27
CA VAL A 108 9.99 -7.97 -10.07
C VAL A 108 9.30 -9.01 -9.18
N PRO A 109 9.69 -9.15 -7.89
CA PRO A 109 8.99 -10.01 -6.95
C PRO A 109 7.51 -9.65 -6.85
N SER A 110 6.62 -10.63 -7.09
CA SER A 110 5.18 -10.40 -7.14
C SER A 110 4.37 -11.59 -6.63
N ALA A 111 3.19 -11.35 -6.06
CA ALA A 111 2.26 -12.39 -5.63
C ALA A 111 0.80 -11.92 -5.80
N ASN A 112 -0.10 -12.85 -6.12
CA ASN A 112 -1.53 -12.59 -5.99
C ASN A 112 -1.94 -12.74 -4.52
N LEU A 113 -2.66 -11.74 -4.01
CA LEU A 113 -3.16 -11.68 -2.64
C LEU A 113 -4.68 -11.53 -2.65
N THR A 114 -5.36 -12.25 -1.76
CA THR A 114 -6.79 -12.06 -1.52
C THR A 114 -7.01 -11.66 -0.08
N PHE A 115 -7.33 -10.40 0.16
CA PHE A 115 -7.61 -9.92 1.52
C PHE A 115 -9.02 -10.35 1.93
N PRO A 116 -9.21 -11.08 3.04
CA PRO A 116 -10.51 -11.70 3.33
C PRO A 116 -11.59 -10.69 3.74
N ARG A 117 -11.21 -9.51 4.24
CA ARG A 117 -12.11 -8.48 4.74
C ARG A 117 -11.49 -7.10 4.49
N ALA A 118 -12.32 -6.06 4.52
CA ALA A 118 -11.81 -4.69 4.57
C ALA A 118 -11.11 -4.44 5.92
N GLY A 119 -10.11 -3.58 5.91
CA GLY A 119 -9.31 -3.25 7.09
C GLY A 119 -7.83 -3.04 6.77
N ALA A 120 -7.03 -2.93 7.82
CA ALA A 120 -5.59 -2.74 7.70
C ALA A 120 -4.84 -4.07 7.76
N TYR A 121 -3.79 -4.17 6.96
CA TYR A 121 -2.93 -5.35 6.84
C TYR A 121 -1.45 -4.93 6.80
N ASP A 122 -0.59 -5.78 7.33
CA ASP A 122 0.86 -5.67 7.14
C ASP A 122 1.34 -6.72 6.14
N LEU A 123 2.00 -6.26 5.08
CA LEU A 123 2.78 -7.09 4.17
C LEU A 123 4.25 -7.01 4.61
N VAL A 124 4.80 -8.13 5.05
CA VAL A 124 6.17 -8.25 5.52
C VAL A 124 6.96 -9.01 4.48
N LEU A 125 7.82 -8.31 3.74
CA LEU A 125 8.73 -8.87 2.76
C LEU A 125 10.11 -9.04 3.40
N LYS A 126 10.62 -10.26 3.43
CA LYS A 126 11.97 -10.57 3.89
C LYS A 126 12.80 -11.10 2.74
N GLY A 127 14.10 -10.83 2.75
CA GLY A 127 15.00 -11.34 1.72
C GLY A 127 16.42 -11.51 2.21
N GLN A 128 17.11 -12.46 1.58
CA GLN A 128 18.56 -12.65 1.65
C GLN A 128 19.09 -12.80 0.22
N PRO A 129 20.31 -12.34 -0.06
CA PRO A 129 20.87 -12.53 -1.39
C PRO A 129 21.10 -14.00 -1.68
N VAL A 130 20.91 -14.41 -2.94
CA VAL A 130 21.29 -15.76 -3.39
C VAL A 130 22.81 -15.90 -3.40
N THR A 131 23.51 -14.86 -3.87
CA THR A 131 24.97 -14.77 -3.84
C THR A 131 25.42 -14.03 -2.58
N SER A 132 26.17 -14.70 -1.69
CA SER A 132 26.63 -14.07 -0.45
C SER A 132 27.43 -12.78 -0.71
N GLY A 133 27.08 -11.70 0.01
CA GLY A 133 27.75 -10.39 -0.09
C GLY A 133 27.14 -9.42 -1.11
N ASP A 134 26.17 -9.86 -1.93
CA ASP A 134 25.55 -8.99 -2.95
C ASP A 134 24.77 -7.81 -2.35
N PHE A 135 24.01 -8.07 -1.28
CA PHE A 135 23.28 -7.08 -0.50
C PHE A 135 22.96 -7.62 0.90
N SER A 136 22.58 -6.76 1.84
CA SER A 136 22.26 -7.17 3.22
C SER A 136 20.91 -7.86 3.31
N ALA A 137 20.78 -8.85 4.21
CA ALA A 137 19.47 -9.38 4.56
C ALA A 137 18.55 -8.25 5.03
N PHE A 138 17.26 -8.31 4.65
CA PHE A 138 16.32 -7.22 4.90
C PHE A 138 14.94 -7.72 5.35
N GLU A 139 14.23 -6.84 6.06
CA GLU A 139 12.79 -6.93 6.31
C GLU A 139 12.15 -5.58 6.01
N LEU A 140 11.22 -5.55 5.06
CA LEU A 140 10.40 -4.38 4.73
C LEU A 140 8.95 -4.66 5.16
N ARG A 141 8.36 -3.72 5.89
CA ARG A 141 6.95 -3.79 6.32
C ARG A 141 6.15 -2.68 5.64
N PHE A 142 5.12 -3.08 4.91
CA PHE A 142 4.18 -2.18 4.26
C PHE A 142 2.81 -2.32 4.89
N SER A 143 2.22 -1.22 5.35
CA SER A 143 0.85 -1.21 5.85
C SER A 143 -0.09 -0.84 4.70
N VAL A 144 -1.11 -1.66 4.50
CA VAL A 144 -2.09 -1.54 3.41
C VAL A 144 -3.47 -1.43 4.02
N THR A 145 -4.29 -0.52 3.49
CA THR A 145 -5.72 -0.44 3.81
C THR A 145 -6.50 -1.05 2.66
N VAL A 146 -7.40 -1.97 2.98
CA VAL A 146 -8.24 -2.72 2.03
C VAL A 146 -9.66 -2.21 2.14
N ALA A 147 -10.27 -1.87 1.01
CA ALA A 147 -11.66 -1.43 0.92
C ALA A 147 -12.64 -2.63 0.80
N GLN A 148 -13.93 -2.35 1.01
CA GLN A 148 -15.01 -3.33 0.77
C GLN A 148 -15.37 -3.41 -0.71
#